data_AF-A0A1L9SHC0-F1
#
_entry.id   AF-A0A1L9SHC0-F1
#
_cell.length_a   1.000
_cell.length_b   1.000
_cell.length_c   1.000
_cell.angle_alpha   90.00
_cell.angle_beta   90.00
_cell.angle_gamma   90.00
#
_symmetry.space_group_name_H-M   'P 1'
#
loop_
_entity.id
_entity.type
_entity.pdbx_description
1 polymer ?
#
loop_
_entity_poly.entity_id
_entity_poly.type
_entity_poly.pdbx_seq_one_letter_code
_entity_poly.pdbx_strand_id
1 'polypeptide(L)'
;MLTIERITDRYPHLAQLVGSGSFFALGNHHVLITQRGAFDSCRVYLWLTLEETADLTVSTARDRILGDEKLFGTFDDSVKEIIAAAYEVDININNSTLDLRPLYTLPHGHSWNHHAGVTLVGDAAHLMLPNGEGVNSAMWDSLLLSRELVKAYTTSPSNIDVQTMLDPLLSQFEADIVTRAQKIGLKADFLLDKMFEDDAAYVFSTLFNVSSG
;
A
#
# COMPACT_ATOMS: atom_id res chain seq x y z
N MET A 1 -6.83 -8.46 3.92
CA MET A 1 -7.63 -7.90 2.80
C MET A 1 -8.81 -8.82 2.60
N LEU A 2 -10.02 -8.28 2.56
CA LEU A 2 -11.26 -9.04 2.39
C LEU A 2 -11.95 -8.63 1.08
N THR A 3 -12.79 -9.49 0.50
CA THR A 3 -13.52 -9.17 -0.74
C THR A 3 -14.99 -9.57 -0.63
N ILE A 4 -15.88 -8.61 -0.88
CA ILE A 4 -17.31 -8.85 -1.06
C ILE A 4 -17.56 -9.01 -2.57
N GLU A 5 -17.96 -10.20 -3.00
CA GLU A 5 -18.32 -10.46 -4.40
C GLU A 5 -19.78 -10.15 -4.68
N ARG A 6 -20.07 -9.56 -5.85
CA ARG A 6 -21.43 -9.18 -6.28
C ARG A 6 -22.14 -8.31 -5.25
N ILE A 7 -21.46 -7.27 -4.77
CA ILE A 7 -21.97 -6.42 -3.68
C ILE A 7 -23.30 -5.75 -4.06
N THR A 8 -23.53 -5.43 -5.33
CA THR A 8 -24.79 -4.79 -5.77
C THR A 8 -25.97 -5.73 -5.61
N ASP A 9 -25.77 -7.03 -5.81
CA ASP A 9 -26.81 -8.04 -5.64
C ASP A 9 -26.99 -8.43 -4.16
N ARG A 10 -25.87 -8.63 -3.45
CA ARG A 10 -25.88 -9.16 -2.07
C ARG A 10 -26.18 -8.09 -1.02
N TYR A 11 -25.65 -6.88 -1.19
CA TYR A 11 -25.77 -5.77 -0.25
C TYR A 11 -26.00 -4.43 -1.00
N PRO A 12 -27.17 -4.24 -1.64
CA PRO A 12 -27.42 -3.09 -2.51
C PRO A 12 -27.24 -1.73 -1.82
N HIS A 13 -27.60 -1.63 -0.54
CA HIS A 13 -27.44 -0.41 0.26
C HIS A 13 -25.96 -0.11 0.55
N LEU A 14 -25.14 -1.14 0.81
CA LEU A 14 -23.69 -0.95 0.96
C LEU A 14 -23.05 -0.56 -0.36
N ALA A 15 -23.49 -1.14 -1.48
CA ALA A 15 -23.04 -0.75 -2.82
C ALA A 15 -23.34 0.72 -3.11
N GLN A 16 -24.51 1.23 -2.68
CA GLN A 16 -24.86 2.64 -2.79
C GLN A 16 -23.99 3.52 -1.90
N LEU A 17 -23.71 3.10 -0.67
CA LEU A 17 -22.88 3.84 0.29
C LEU A 17 -21.43 3.99 -0.19
N VAL A 18 -20.80 2.89 -0.63
CA VAL A 18 -19.40 2.91 -1.08
C VAL A 18 -19.24 3.47 -2.51
N GLY A 19 -20.34 3.52 -3.26
CA GLY A 19 -20.39 4.05 -4.62
C GLY A 19 -19.68 3.16 -5.65
N SER A 20 -19.14 3.80 -6.70
CA SER A 20 -18.49 3.14 -7.85
C SER A 20 -16.96 3.23 -7.85
N GLY A 21 -16.37 3.91 -6.86
CA GLY A 21 -14.92 4.14 -6.76
C GLY A 21 -14.34 3.59 -5.47
N SER A 22 -13.64 4.46 -4.74
CA SER A 22 -13.13 4.15 -3.40
C SER A 22 -13.90 4.94 -2.34
N PHE A 23 -14.12 4.31 -1.19
CA PHE A 23 -14.71 4.94 -0.01
C PHE A 23 -13.78 4.76 1.18
N PHE A 24 -13.65 5.81 1.99
CA PHE A 24 -12.76 5.86 3.14
C PHE A 24 -13.56 6.23 4.39
N ALA A 25 -13.38 5.46 5.47
CA ALA A 25 -13.81 5.84 6.81
C ALA A 25 -12.56 5.89 7.72
N LEU A 26 -12.31 7.06 8.29
CA LEU A 26 -11.10 7.39 9.05
C LEU A 26 -11.51 7.78 10.48
N GLY A 27 -10.87 7.20 11.49
CA GLY A 27 -11.11 7.53 12.89
C GLY A 27 -10.32 6.65 13.84
N ASN A 28 -10.08 7.11 15.07
CA ASN A 28 -9.34 6.36 16.10
C ASN A 28 -7.97 5.81 15.61
N HIS A 29 -7.24 6.53 14.75
CA HIS A 29 -6.03 6.01 14.11
C HIS A 29 -6.23 4.68 13.35
N HIS A 30 -7.42 4.47 12.79
CA HIS A 30 -7.77 3.31 11.98
C HIS A 30 -8.47 3.75 10.71
N VAL A 31 -8.31 2.94 9.68
CA VAL A 31 -8.81 3.25 8.35
C VAL A 31 -9.52 2.03 7.78
N LEU A 32 -10.77 2.24 7.36
CA LEU A 32 -11.44 1.37 6.42
C LEU A 32 -11.36 1.99 5.03
N ILE A 33 -10.83 1.22 4.07
CA ILE A 33 -10.82 1.58 2.65
C ILE A 33 -11.62 0.52 1.92
N THR A 34 -12.57 0.96 1.11
CA THR A 34 -13.18 0.09 0.11
C THR A 34 -12.79 0.52 -1.28
N GLN A 35 -12.70 -0.44 -2.20
CA GLN A 35 -12.45 -0.18 -3.61
C GLN A 35 -13.31 -1.08 -4.47
N ARG A 36 -14.11 -0.48 -5.36
CA ARG A 36 -14.90 -1.21 -6.35
C ARG A 36 -13.99 -1.80 -7.41
N GLY A 37 -14.21 -3.09 -7.71
CA GLY A 37 -13.40 -3.86 -8.64
C GLY A 37 -14.20 -4.49 -9.76
N ALA A 38 -13.52 -5.30 -10.57
CA ALA A 38 -14.15 -6.11 -11.60
C ALA A 38 -15.19 -7.08 -11.02
N PHE A 39 -16.10 -7.56 -11.88
CA PHE A 39 -17.13 -8.55 -11.53
C PHE A 39 -18.01 -8.14 -10.35
N ASP A 40 -18.32 -6.85 -10.25
CA ASP A 40 -19.12 -6.29 -9.15
C ASP A 40 -18.53 -6.58 -7.75
N SER A 41 -17.21 -6.71 -7.66
CA SER A 41 -16.53 -6.89 -6.36
C SER A 41 -16.34 -5.56 -5.61
N CYS A 42 -16.21 -5.68 -4.31
CA CYS A 42 -15.77 -4.62 -3.41
C CYS A 42 -14.66 -5.17 -2.53
N ARG A 43 -13.44 -4.66 -2.71
CA ARG A 43 -12.31 -4.99 -1.83
C ARG A 43 -12.41 -4.14 -0.58
N VAL A 44 -12.18 -4.75 0.57
CA VAL A 44 -12.19 -4.09 1.87
C VAL A 44 -10.81 -4.25 2.51
N TYR A 45 -10.21 -3.12 2.84
CA TYR A 45 -8.95 -3.00 3.54
C TYR A 45 -9.20 -2.39 4.91
N LEU A 46 -8.64 -3.02 5.94
CA LEU A 46 -8.57 -2.48 7.28
C LEU A 46 -7.12 -2.21 7.58
N TRP A 47 -6.79 -0.94 7.84
CA TRP A 47 -5.50 -0.57 8.38
C TRP A 47 -5.67 -0.22 9.85
N LEU A 48 -4.92 -0.93 10.68
CA LEU A 48 -5.04 -0.91 12.12
C LEU A 48 -3.72 -0.43 12.73
N THR A 49 -3.81 0.44 13.72
CA THR A 49 -2.68 0.85 14.56
C THR A 49 -2.69 -0.04 15.79
N LEU A 50 -1.86 -1.09 15.77
CA LEU A 50 -1.79 -2.08 16.84
C LEU A 50 -0.36 -2.17 17.35
N GLU A 51 -0.19 -2.63 18.58
CA GLU A 51 1.12 -3.07 19.06
C GLU A 51 1.59 -4.30 18.25
N GLU A 52 2.89 -4.41 17.97
CA GLU A 52 3.44 -5.51 17.14
C GLU A 52 3.17 -6.91 17.74
N THR A 53 2.99 -6.98 19.05
CA THR A 53 2.67 -8.21 19.79
C THR A 53 1.16 -8.50 19.84
N ALA A 54 0.31 -7.68 19.22
CA ALA A 54 -1.12 -7.85 19.25
C ALA A 54 -1.54 -9.13 18.51
N ASP A 55 -2.01 -10.11 19.28
CA ASP A 55 -2.60 -11.32 18.72
C ASP A 55 -4.06 -11.04 18.31
N LEU A 56 -4.31 -10.98 17.00
CA LEU A 56 -5.66 -11.08 16.45
C LEU A 56 -5.78 -12.43 15.74
N THR A 57 -6.16 -13.45 16.49
CA THR A 57 -6.62 -14.70 15.89
C THR A 57 -7.98 -14.50 15.23
N VAL A 58 -8.20 -15.20 14.13
CA VAL A 58 -9.35 -15.05 13.22
C VAL A 58 -10.70 -15.18 13.93
N SER A 59 -10.80 -16.11 14.88
CA SER A 59 -12.03 -16.40 15.60
C SER A 59 -12.48 -15.26 16.52
N THR A 60 -11.55 -14.39 16.95
CA THR A 60 -11.87 -13.24 17.81
C THR A 60 -11.66 -11.91 17.10
N ALA A 61 -10.95 -11.88 15.97
CA ALA A 61 -10.58 -10.66 15.27
C ALA A 61 -11.80 -9.85 14.85
N ARG A 62 -12.82 -10.49 14.26
CA ARG A 62 -14.06 -9.79 13.84
C ARG A 62 -14.73 -9.10 15.02
N ASP A 63 -15.02 -9.85 16.08
CA ASP A 63 -15.79 -9.34 17.21
C ASP A 63 -14.99 -8.29 17.99
N ARG A 64 -13.66 -8.46 18.10
CA ARG A 64 -12.78 -7.44 18.68
C ARG A 64 -12.74 -6.18 17.83
N ILE A 65 -12.55 -6.28 16.51
CA ILE A 65 -12.52 -5.12 15.60
C ILE A 65 -13.84 -4.34 15.68
N LEU A 66 -14.97 -5.03 15.66
CA LEU A 66 -16.30 -4.43 15.68
C LEU A 66 -16.77 -3.96 17.05
N GLY A 67 -16.24 -4.52 18.14
CA GLY A 67 -16.72 -4.28 19.50
C GLY A 67 -15.81 -3.42 20.38
N ASP A 68 -14.51 -3.35 20.08
CA ASP A 68 -13.56 -2.54 20.86
C ASP A 68 -13.72 -1.05 20.48
N GLU A 69 -14.03 -0.22 21.47
CA GLU A 69 -14.19 1.24 21.31
C GLU A 69 -12.90 1.92 20.83
N LYS A 70 -11.74 1.32 21.10
CA LYS A 70 -10.45 1.80 20.58
C LYS A 70 -10.24 1.43 19.10
N LEU A 71 -11.00 0.47 18.58
CA LEU A 71 -10.98 0.04 17.19
C LEU A 71 -12.17 0.65 16.43
N PHE A 72 -13.05 -0.18 15.84
CA PHE A 72 -14.23 0.26 15.09
C PHE A 72 -15.52 0.28 15.93
N GLY A 73 -15.47 0.02 17.24
CA GLY A 73 -16.66 -0.05 18.09
C GLY A 73 -17.50 1.23 18.12
N THR A 74 -16.84 2.39 18.00
CA THR A 74 -17.51 3.71 17.99
C THR A 74 -17.86 4.21 16.59
N PHE A 75 -17.50 3.48 15.53
CA PHE A 75 -17.86 3.86 14.16
C PHE A 75 -19.36 3.65 13.91
N ASP A 76 -19.87 4.38 12.91
CA ASP A 76 -21.25 4.26 12.46
C ASP A 76 -21.61 2.81 12.06
N ASP A 77 -22.87 2.44 12.29
CA ASP A 77 -23.37 1.10 12.02
C ASP A 77 -23.16 0.68 10.56
N SER A 78 -23.23 1.61 9.61
CA SER A 78 -22.99 1.31 8.19
C SER A 78 -21.53 0.92 7.91
N VAL A 79 -20.55 1.52 8.60
CA VAL A 79 -19.14 1.15 8.47
C VAL A 79 -18.88 -0.22 9.08
N LYS A 80 -19.46 -0.47 10.26
CA LYS A 80 -19.39 -1.79 10.92
C LYS A 80 -20.06 -2.88 10.07
N GLU A 81 -21.13 -2.56 9.36
CA GLU A 81 -21.81 -3.49 8.46
C GLU A 81 -20.94 -3.88 7.26
N ILE A 82 -20.20 -2.94 6.66
CA ILE A 82 -19.22 -3.25 5.60
C ILE A 82 -18.20 -4.28 6.08
N ILE A 83 -17.65 -4.07 7.27
CA ILE A 83 -16.68 -4.99 7.88
C ILE A 83 -17.33 -6.36 8.07
N ALA A 84 -18.49 -6.41 8.72
CA ALA A 84 -19.20 -7.65 9.00
C ALA A 84 -19.50 -8.46 7.72
N ALA A 85 -19.99 -7.80 6.67
CA ALA A 85 -20.28 -8.42 5.38
C ALA A 85 -19.02 -8.97 4.71
N ALA A 86 -17.90 -8.23 4.78
CA ALA A 86 -16.63 -8.69 4.23
C ALA A 86 -16.10 -9.95 4.94
N TYR A 87 -16.23 -10.03 6.26
CA TYR A 87 -15.88 -11.24 7.02
C TYR A 87 -16.79 -12.42 6.67
N GLU A 88 -18.09 -12.20 6.56
CA GLU A 88 -19.06 -13.25 6.24
C GLU A 88 -18.76 -13.89 4.88
N VAL A 89 -18.47 -13.08 3.86
CA VAL A 89 -18.16 -13.58 2.51
C VAL A 89 -16.83 -14.32 2.49
N ASP A 90 -15.78 -13.77 3.11
CA ASP A 90 -14.43 -14.36 3.05
C ASP A 90 -14.37 -15.71 3.78
N ILE A 91 -14.97 -15.83 4.96
CA ILE A 91 -15.05 -17.10 5.70
C ILE A 91 -15.76 -18.18 4.86
N ASN A 92 -16.86 -17.82 4.21
CA ASN A 92 -17.66 -18.77 3.42
C ASN A 92 -16.97 -19.25 2.14
N ILE A 93 -16.09 -18.44 1.54
CA ILE A 93 -15.44 -18.74 0.26
C ILE A 93 -14.07 -19.37 0.46
N ASN A 94 -13.25 -18.76 1.32
CA ASN A 94 -11.83 -19.05 1.41
C ASN A 94 -11.47 -19.93 2.62
N ASN A 95 -12.43 -20.25 3.51
CA ASN A 95 -12.16 -20.91 4.80
C ASN A 95 -10.98 -20.24 5.54
N SER A 96 -10.80 -18.94 5.31
CA SER A 96 -9.53 -18.25 5.44
C SER A 96 -9.34 -17.66 6.81
N THR A 97 -8.07 -17.54 7.16
CA THR A 97 -7.61 -16.74 8.27
C THR A 97 -7.50 -15.27 7.85
N LEU A 98 -7.90 -14.34 8.73
CA LEU A 98 -7.55 -12.93 8.56
C LEU A 98 -6.03 -12.79 8.61
N ASP A 99 -5.40 -12.60 7.46
CA ASP A 99 -3.97 -12.28 7.39
C ASP A 99 -3.74 -10.85 7.86
N LEU A 100 -3.29 -10.70 9.11
CA LEU A 100 -2.63 -9.49 9.54
C LEU A 100 -1.26 -9.39 8.88
N ARG A 101 -0.99 -8.24 8.26
CA ARG A 101 0.28 -7.96 7.60
C ARG A 101 0.84 -6.67 8.17
N PRO A 102 1.83 -6.76 9.09
CA PRO A 102 2.54 -5.57 9.54
C PRO A 102 3.14 -4.83 8.35
N LEU A 103 3.03 -3.49 8.37
CA LEU A 103 3.58 -2.64 7.34
C LEU A 103 4.94 -2.12 7.80
N TYR A 104 6.01 -2.55 7.12
CA TYR A 104 7.38 -2.12 7.37
C TYR A 104 7.86 -1.18 6.26
N THR A 105 8.84 -0.34 6.59
CA THR A 105 9.51 0.56 5.65
C THR A 105 11.02 0.55 5.84
N LEU A 106 11.75 0.96 4.81
CA LEU A 106 13.13 1.39 4.94
C LEU A 106 13.19 2.88 5.33
N PRO A 107 14.24 3.31 6.05
CA PRO A 107 14.46 4.72 6.34
C PRO A 107 14.57 5.57 5.06
N HIS A 108 14.08 6.81 5.09
CA HIS A 108 14.22 7.74 3.97
C HIS A 108 15.70 8.01 3.64
N GLY A 109 16.04 7.90 2.37
CA GLY A 109 17.43 8.04 1.91
C GLY A 109 18.31 6.84 2.23
N HIS A 110 17.73 5.69 2.63
CA HIS A 110 18.46 4.44 2.74
C HIS A 110 19.19 4.13 1.43
N SER A 111 20.46 3.74 1.55
CA SER A 111 21.33 3.34 0.46
C SER A 111 22.20 2.17 0.89
N TRP A 112 22.84 1.54 -0.09
CA TRP A 112 23.76 0.44 0.11
C TRP A 112 25.14 0.78 -0.47
N ASN A 113 26.16 0.05 -0.03
CA ASN A 113 27.48 0.13 -0.65
C ASN A 113 27.40 -0.45 -2.06
N HIS A 114 27.93 0.30 -3.03
CA HIS A 114 27.99 -0.15 -4.42
C HIS A 114 28.85 -1.42 -4.56
N HIS A 115 28.35 -2.39 -5.32
CA HIS A 115 29.07 -3.62 -5.66
C HIS A 115 28.94 -3.93 -7.14
N ALA A 116 30.08 -4.06 -7.83
CA ALA A 116 30.14 -4.33 -9.25
C ALA A 116 29.31 -5.57 -9.64
N GLY A 117 28.37 -5.40 -10.57
CA GLY A 117 27.54 -6.48 -11.12
C GLY A 117 26.34 -6.92 -10.27
N VAL A 118 26.07 -6.26 -9.13
CA VAL A 118 24.88 -6.52 -8.31
C VAL A 118 24.23 -5.19 -7.93
N THR A 119 22.90 -5.11 -7.99
CA THR A 119 22.15 -3.93 -7.54
C THR A 119 20.76 -4.35 -7.03
N LEU A 120 20.04 -3.42 -6.41
CA LEU A 120 18.70 -3.64 -5.85
C LEU A 120 17.64 -2.84 -6.63
N VAL A 121 16.42 -3.36 -6.71
CA VAL A 121 15.25 -2.70 -7.32
C VAL A 121 13.99 -2.97 -6.52
N GLY A 122 12.96 -2.13 -6.68
CA GLY A 122 11.67 -2.29 -6.00
C GLY A 122 11.80 -2.29 -4.48
N ASP A 123 10.97 -3.09 -3.80
CA ASP A 123 10.93 -3.16 -2.33
C ASP A 123 12.30 -3.51 -1.70
N ALA A 124 13.15 -4.26 -2.39
CA ALA A 124 14.50 -4.56 -1.90
C ALA A 124 15.38 -3.30 -1.80
N ALA A 125 15.15 -2.30 -2.65
CA ALA A 125 15.86 -1.04 -2.66
C ALA A 125 15.18 0.05 -1.81
N HIS A 126 13.84 0.07 -1.77
CA HIS A 126 13.08 1.19 -1.21
C HIS A 126 11.68 0.83 -0.71
N LEU A 127 11.55 -0.27 0.04
CA LEU A 127 10.31 -0.62 0.73
C LEU A 127 9.69 0.60 1.44
N MET A 128 8.45 0.92 1.09
CA MET A 128 7.71 2.08 1.57
C MET A 128 6.27 1.70 1.90
N LEU A 129 5.57 2.57 2.64
CA LEU A 129 4.17 2.30 2.97
C LEU A 129 3.28 2.29 1.70
N PRO A 130 2.19 1.49 1.68
CA PRO A 130 1.33 1.40 0.51
C PRO A 130 0.61 2.72 0.22
N ASN A 131 1.01 3.39 -0.86
CA ASN A 131 0.34 4.58 -1.39
C ASN A 131 -0.13 4.42 -2.85
N GLY A 132 -0.02 3.20 -3.39
CA GLY A 132 -0.32 2.90 -4.80
C GLY A 132 0.86 3.04 -5.77
N GLU A 133 2.03 3.51 -5.32
CA GLU A 133 3.18 3.76 -6.20
C GLU A 133 4.29 2.70 -6.13
N GLY A 134 4.26 1.78 -5.15
CA GLY A 134 5.34 0.80 -4.95
C GLY A 134 5.62 -0.06 -6.18
N VAL A 135 4.58 -0.72 -6.74
CA VAL A 135 4.73 -1.57 -7.93
C VAL A 135 5.13 -0.75 -9.16
N ASN A 136 4.55 0.45 -9.34
CA ASN A 136 4.93 1.34 -10.44
C ASN A 136 6.41 1.73 -10.36
N SER A 137 6.90 2.02 -9.15
CA SER A 137 8.29 2.37 -8.88
C SER A 137 9.22 1.18 -9.18
N ALA A 138 8.88 -0.03 -8.72
CA ALA A 138 9.64 -1.24 -9.02
C ALA A 138 9.71 -1.56 -10.53
N MET A 139 8.59 -1.38 -11.24
CA MET A 139 8.55 -1.53 -12.70
C MET A 139 9.40 -0.47 -13.40
N TRP A 140 9.39 0.77 -12.91
CA TRP A 140 10.20 1.86 -13.43
C TRP A 140 11.70 1.60 -13.21
N ASP A 141 12.09 1.10 -12.03
CA ASP A 141 13.47 0.70 -11.75
C ASP A 141 13.93 -0.39 -12.73
N SER A 142 13.09 -1.40 -12.95
CA SER A 142 13.38 -2.50 -13.87
C SER A 142 13.61 -1.99 -15.30
N LEU A 143 12.78 -1.04 -15.75
CA LEU A 143 12.94 -0.39 -17.05
C LEU A 143 14.26 0.38 -17.13
N LEU A 144 14.57 1.20 -16.13
CA LEU A 144 15.81 1.99 -16.11
C LEU A 144 17.06 1.10 -16.06
N LEU A 145 17.05 0.05 -15.23
CA LEU A 145 18.13 -0.94 -15.16
C LEU A 145 18.34 -1.62 -16.52
N SER A 146 17.26 -2.01 -17.19
CA SER A 146 17.35 -2.62 -18.53
C SER A 146 18.01 -1.69 -19.56
N ARG A 147 17.76 -0.36 -19.46
CA ARG A 147 18.39 0.63 -20.34
C ARG A 147 19.88 0.76 -20.08
N GLU A 148 20.31 0.78 -18.82
CA GLU A 148 21.73 0.82 -18.49
C GLU A 148 22.46 -0.47 -18.92
N LEU A 149 21.82 -1.63 -18.79
CA LEU A 149 22.35 -2.90 -19.31
C LEU A 149 22.53 -2.88 -20.83
N VAL A 150 21.51 -2.44 -21.58
CA VAL A 150 21.57 -2.32 -23.05
C VAL A 150 22.63 -1.30 -23.46
N LYS A 151 22.72 -0.17 -22.75
CA LYS A 151 23.73 0.87 -23.02
C LYS A 151 25.14 0.33 -22.80
N ALA A 152 25.39 -0.37 -21.69
CA ALA A 152 26.68 -1.02 -21.44
C ALA A 152 27.02 -1.98 -22.58
N TYR A 153 26.09 -2.90 -22.90
CA TYR A 153 26.30 -3.91 -23.94
C TYR A 153 26.59 -3.32 -25.33
N THR A 154 25.85 -2.28 -25.74
CA THR A 154 25.95 -1.70 -27.09
C THR A 154 27.11 -0.73 -27.26
N THR A 155 27.61 -0.15 -26.17
CA THR A 155 28.73 0.81 -26.20
C THR A 155 30.06 0.19 -25.80
N SER A 156 30.07 -1.03 -25.27
CA SER A 156 31.27 -1.80 -24.95
C SER A 156 32.19 -1.97 -26.17
N PRO A 157 33.42 -1.43 -26.11
CA PRO A 157 34.46 -1.76 -27.08
C PRO A 157 34.84 -3.24 -27.00
N SER A 158 35.29 -3.83 -28.10
CA SER A 158 35.65 -5.27 -28.18
C SER A 158 36.73 -5.73 -27.18
N ASN A 159 37.49 -4.80 -26.60
CA ASN A 159 38.56 -5.04 -25.65
C ASN A 159 38.19 -4.74 -24.18
N ILE A 160 36.97 -4.32 -23.89
CA ILE A 160 36.48 -4.04 -22.53
C ILE A 160 35.26 -4.92 -22.27
N ASP A 161 35.25 -5.64 -21.16
CA ASP A 161 34.08 -6.44 -20.79
C ASP A 161 32.87 -5.55 -20.43
N VAL A 162 31.67 -6.09 -20.64
CA VAL A 162 30.41 -5.36 -20.41
C VAL A 162 30.24 -4.98 -18.94
N GLN A 163 30.77 -5.79 -18.02
CA GLN A 163 30.63 -5.53 -16.59
C GLN A 163 31.41 -4.29 -16.16
N THR A 164 32.60 -4.09 -16.71
CA THR A 164 33.44 -2.90 -16.53
C THR A 164 32.76 -1.65 -17.07
N MET A 165 32.05 -1.76 -18.20
CA MET A 165 31.27 -0.65 -18.75
C MET A 165 29.99 -0.37 -17.96
N LEU A 166 29.40 -1.39 -17.36
CA LEU A 166 28.16 -1.32 -16.59
C LEU A 166 28.38 -0.71 -15.20
N ASP A 167 29.53 -0.95 -14.56
CA ASP A 167 29.84 -0.51 -13.20
C ASP A 167 29.55 0.97 -12.91
N PRO A 168 30.07 1.96 -13.66
CA PRO A 168 29.75 3.37 -13.43
C PRO A 168 28.29 3.71 -13.75
N LEU A 169 27.64 2.99 -14.65
CA LEU A 169 26.22 3.18 -14.97
C LEU A 169 25.33 2.69 -13.84
N LEU A 170 25.66 1.55 -13.22
CA LEU A 170 24.98 1.03 -12.05
C LEU A 170 25.13 1.98 -10.87
N SER A 171 26.34 2.47 -10.59
CA SER A 171 26.54 3.42 -9.48
C SER A 171 25.66 4.67 -9.62
N GLN A 172 25.52 5.21 -10.85
CA GLN A 172 24.62 6.34 -11.10
C GLN A 172 23.15 5.95 -10.96
N PHE A 173 22.75 4.79 -11.52
CA PHE A 173 21.39 4.26 -11.39
C PHE A 173 20.96 4.09 -9.93
N GLU A 174 21.85 3.61 -9.08
CA GLU A 174 21.62 3.46 -7.64
C GLU A 174 21.36 4.81 -6.96
N ALA A 175 22.19 5.82 -7.25
CA ALA A 175 22.00 7.17 -6.73
C ALA A 175 20.64 7.79 -7.16
N ASP A 176 20.24 7.54 -8.41
CA ASP A 176 18.97 8.02 -8.96
C ASP A 176 17.77 7.31 -8.32
N ILE A 177 17.88 6.00 -8.04
CA ILE A 177 16.88 5.25 -7.29
C ILE A 177 16.70 5.84 -5.89
N VAL A 178 17.78 6.02 -5.13
CA VAL A 178 17.71 6.51 -3.74
C VAL A 178 17.03 7.87 -3.69
N THR A 179 17.41 8.77 -4.60
CA THR A 179 16.84 10.13 -4.69
C THR A 179 15.34 10.08 -5.01
N ARG A 180 14.93 9.25 -5.97
CA ARG A 180 13.52 9.08 -6.35
C ARG A 180 12.71 8.44 -5.22
N ALA A 181 13.23 7.36 -4.65
CA ALA A 181 12.62 6.62 -3.55
C ALA A 181 12.34 7.53 -2.36
N GLN A 182 13.31 8.35 -1.93
CA GLN A 182 13.13 9.31 -0.85
C GLN A 182 11.96 10.27 -1.12
N LYS A 183 11.86 10.80 -2.35
CA LYS A 183 10.77 11.71 -2.73
C LYS A 183 9.40 11.04 -2.70
N ILE A 184 9.31 9.78 -3.11
CA ILE A 184 8.05 9.02 -3.13
C ILE A 184 7.67 8.61 -1.70
N GLY A 185 8.62 8.12 -0.91
CA GLY A 185 8.43 7.73 0.49
C GLY A 185 7.92 8.89 1.34
N LEU A 186 8.53 10.07 1.25
CA LEU A 186 8.08 11.25 2.01
C LEU A 186 6.64 11.67 1.68
N LYS A 187 6.18 11.43 0.44
CA LYS A 187 4.78 11.67 0.08
C LYS A 187 3.84 10.61 0.64
N ALA A 188 4.28 9.36 0.68
CA ALA A 188 3.52 8.25 1.27
C ALA A 188 3.29 8.52 2.75
N ASP A 189 4.34 8.86 3.49
CA ASP A 189 4.29 9.17 4.92
C ASP A 189 3.36 10.35 5.18
N PHE A 190 3.48 11.45 4.42
CA PHE A 190 2.57 12.59 4.58
C PHE A 190 1.10 12.20 4.41
N LEU A 191 0.77 11.40 3.38
CA LEU A 191 -0.61 10.98 3.16
C LEU A 191 -1.11 10.10 4.31
N LEU A 192 -0.28 9.18 4.78
CA LEU A 192 -0.62 8.22 5.81
C LEU A 192 -0.74 8.87 7.17
N ASP A 193 0.20 9.72 7.57
CA ASP A 193 0.11 10.50 8.80
C ASP A 193 -1.25 11.22 8.89
N LYS A 194 -1.71 11.82 7.79
CA LYS A 194 -3.01 12.51 7.73
C LYS A 194 -4.20 11.56 7.84
N MET A 195 -4.11 10.34 7.32
CA MET A 195 -5.19 9.35 7.42
C MET A 195 -5.32 8.75 8.82
N PHE A 196 -4.27 8.87 9.64
CA PHE A 196 -4.20 8.31 10.98
C PHE A 196 -4.20 9.38 12.08
N GLU A 197 -4.50 10.64 11.81
CA GLU A 197 -4.68 11.67 12.84
C GLU A 197 -6.00 11.49 13.63
N ASP A 198 -6.10 12.09 14.83
CA ASP A 198 -7.32 12.04 15.66
C ASP A 198 -8.55 12.56 14.89
N ASP A 199 -8.37 13.65 14.14
CA ASP A 199 -9.39 14.28 13.29
C ASP A 199 -9.21 13.92 11.80
N ALA A 200 -8.68 12.73 11.49
CA ALA A 200 -8.29 12.32 10.14
C ALA A 200 -9.38 12.58 9.08
N ALA A 201 -10.65 12.33 9.37
CA ALA A 201 -11.74 12.61 8.43
C ALA A 201 -11.83 14.10 8.05
N TYR A 202 -11.73 15.00 9.02
CA TYR A 202 -11.71 16.43 8.77
C TYR A 202 -10.44 16.85 8.03
N VAL A 203 -9.27 16.43 8.53
CA VAL A 203 -7.96 16.76 7.96
C VAL A 203 -7.85 16.29 6.51
N PHE A 204 -8.26 15.06 6.21
CA PHE A 204 -8.22 14.51 4.87
C PHE A 204 -9.21 15.21 3.94
N SER A 205 -10.38 15.66 4.43
CA SER A 205 -11.30 16.48 3.64
C SER A 205 -10.69 17.81 3.21
N THR A 206 -9.82 18.40 4.03
CA THR A 206 -9.15 19.68 3.68
C THR A 206 -8.18 19.53 2.52
N LEU A 207 -7.58 18.36 2.30
CA LEU A 207 -6.67 18.11 1.17
C LEU A 207 -7.36 18.30 -0.18
N PHE A 208 -8.66 18.03 -0.28
CA PHE A 208 -9.44 18.22 -1.50
C PHE A 208 -9.96 19.66 -1.67
N ASN A 209 -10.05 20.43 -0.59
CA ASN A 209 -10.52 21.82 -0.61
C ASN A 209 -9.45 22.81 -1.09
N VAL A 210 -8.17 22.43 -1.08
CA VAL A 210 -7.06 23.27 -1.59
C VAL A 210 -6.90 23.16 -3.11
N SER A 211 -7.52 22.15 -3.75
CA SER A 211 -7.40 21.91 -5.20
C SER A 211 -8.41 22.67 -6.07
N SER A 212 -9.27 23.51 -5.47
CA SER A 212 -10.33 24.26 -6.15
C SER A 212 -10.02 25.76 -6.37
N GLY A 213 -8.73 26.13 -6.40
CA GLY A 213 -8.24 27.48 -6.70
C GLY A 213 -7.52 27.56 -8.03
#